data_AF-A0A6P6XRS2-F1
#
_entry.id   AF-A0A6P6XRS2-F1
#
_cell.length_a   1.000
_cell.length_b   1.000
_cell.length_c   1.000
_cell.angle_alpha   90.00
_cell.angle_beta   90.00
_cell.angle_gamma   90.00
#
_symmetry.space_group_name_H-M   'P 1'
#
loop_
_entity.id
_entity.type
_entity.pdbx_description
1 polymer ?
#
loop_
_entity_poly.entity_id
_entity_poly.type
_entity_poly.pdbx_seq_one_letter_code
_entity_poly.pdbx_strand_id
1 'polypeptide(L)'
;MYFIAMKFVADNVNYFHLETIGSIEYGKLFVLLFNAYLMQTASYFYAHFEILAASCMQIYLKIFDIHVSQAEQALFQLKERSKRNDFIFITNCLLKFQNLCTKNLKYIHLANHIYGRLFLLFMISQIPFNCYLAIFLTKGEHKWIFSYFYATLYIQQIACIFGVHYQLVQHNRRFNYSATRFIHIMARTRFYRVNLCRKLKLTNFAQAFHTINRYGFSYGKIELITMNEFIKYASLYSQLLMFIYSHVRFQNE
;
A
#
# COMPACT_ATOMS: atom_id res chain seq x y z
N MET A 1 -24.55 -19.41 7.45
CA MET A 1 -25.44 -18.22 7.45
C MET A 1 -26.63 -18.41 6.50
N TYR A 2 -26.42 -18.75 5.22
CA TYR A 2 -27.48 -19.04 4.24
C TYR A 2 -28.44 -20.17 4.66
N PHE A 3 -27.92 -21.30 5.17
CA PHE A 3 -28.74 -22.42 5.65
C PHE A 3 -29.58 -22.06 6.88
N ILE A 4 -29.12 -21.13 7.73
CA ILE A 4 -29.83 -20.72 8.94
C ILE A 4 -30.94 -19.71 8.58
N ALA A 5 -30.69 -18.81 7.62
CA ALA A 5 -31.71 -17.89 7.11
C ALA A 5 -32.78 -18.62 6.29
N MET A 6 -32.39 -19.55 5.41
CA MET A 6 -33.32 -20.40 4.66
C MET A 6 -34.13 -21.32 5.58
N LYS A 7 -33.49 -21.91 6.60
CA LYS A 7 -34.16 -22.73 7.60
C LYS A 7 -35.10 -21.90 8.49
N PHE A 8 -34.69 -20.70 8.91
CA PHE A 8 -35.55 -19.79 9.67
C PHE A 8 -36.77 -19.33 8.87
N VAL A 9 -36.61 -19.04 7.57
CA VAL A 9 -37.74 -18.69 6.69
C VAL A 9 -38.64 -19.90 6.44
N ALA A 10 -38.06 -21.08 6.20
CA ALA A 10 -38.81 -22.33 6.02
C ALA A 10 -39.58 -22.76 7.29
N ASP A 11 -38.97 -22.58 8.47
CA ASP A 11 -39.55 -22.95 9.77
C ASP A 11 -40.63 -21.95 10.24
N ASN A 12 -40.70 -20.74 9.64
CA ASN A 12 -41.65 -19.68 10.02
C ASN A 12 -42.58 -19.27 8.86
N VAL A 13 -42.79 -20.15 7.87
CA VAL A 13 -43.64 -19.86 6.68
C VAL A 13 -45.03 -19.34 7.04
N ASN A 14 -45.62 -19.87 8.11
CA ASN A 14 -46.96 -19.50 8.58
C ASN A 14 -46.99 -18.13 9.29
N TYR A 15 -45.86 -17.66 9.84
CA TYR A 15 -45.76 -16.40 10.58
C TYR A 15 -45.65 -15.18 9.65
N PHE A 16 -45.23 -15.40 8.40
CA PHE A 16 -45.12 -14.36 7.37
C PHE A 16 -46.35 -14.26 6.46
N HIS A 17 -47.43 -15.00 6.73
CA HIS A 17 -48.62 -15.07 5.87
C HIS A 17 -48.25 -15.31 4.38
N LEU A 18 -47.29 -16.20 4.12
CA LEU A 18 -46.75 -16.48 2.78
C LEU A 18 -47.79 -17.03 1.79
N GLU A 19 -48.97 -17.44 2.26
CA GLU A 19 -50.12 -17.78 1.40
C GLU A 19 -50.74 -16.55 0.70
N THR A 20 -50.48 -15.33 1.19
CA THR A 20 -51.04 -14.07 0.67
C THR A 20 -50.03 -13.17 -0.07
N ILE A 21 -48.76 -13.58 -0.11
CA ILE A 21 -47.67 -12.82 -0.71
C ILE A 21 -47.63 -13.08 -2.22
N GLY A 22 -47.99 -12.09 -3.03
CA GLY A 22 -48.02 -12.19 -4.49
C GLY A 22 -46.62 -12.49 -5.08
N SER A 23 -46.58 -13.06 -6.29
CA SER A 23 -45.35 -13.47 -7.01
C SER A 23 -44.27 -12.38 -7.10
N ILE A 24 -44.66 -11.10 -7.07
CA ILE A 24 -43.77 -9.93 -7.09
C ILE A 24 -42.95 -9.81 -5.79
N GLU A 25 -43.52 -10.13 -4.63
CA GLU A 25 -42.86 -10.04 -3.33
C GLU A 25 -41.89 -11.21 -3.10
N TYR A 26 -42.22 -12.40 -3.60
CA TYR A 26 -41.27 -13.51 -3.74
C TYR A 26 -40.08 -13.15 -4.63
N GLY A 27 -40.34 -12.45 -5.75
CA GLY A 27 -39.29 -11.92 -6.61
C GLY A 27 -38.36 -10.95 -5.86
N LYS A 28 -38.92 -10.04 -5.05
CA LYS A 28 -38.13 -9.11 -4.22
C LYS A 28 -37.28 -9.84 -3.17
N LEU A 29 -37.85 -10.82 -2.47
CA LEU A 29 -37.13 -11.62 -1.48
C LEU A 29 -35.99 -12.41 -2.14
N PHE A 30 -36.24 -13.04 -3.29
CA PHE A 30 -35.24 -13.77 -4.05
C PHE A 30 -34.10 -12.85 -4.51
N VAL A 31 -34.41 -11.67 -5.06
CA VAL A 31 -33.40 -10.66 -5.44
C VAL A 31 -32.58 -10.22 -4.24
N LEU A 32 -33.21 -10.02 -3.08
CA LEU A 32 -32.52 -9.59 -1.86
C LEU A 32 -31.57 -10.68 -1.33
N LEU A 33 -32.00 -11.94 -1.32
CA LEU A 33 -31.16 -13.09 -0.96
C LEU A 33 -30.03 -13.33 -1.96
N PHE A 34 -30.30 -13.20 -3.26
CA PHE A 34 -29.31 -13.31 -4.32
C PHE A 34 -28.25 -12.20 -4.22
N ASN A 35 -28.67 -10.96 -3.98
CA ASN A 35 -27.77 -9.83 -3.74
C ASN A 35 -26.93 -10.02 -2.47
N ALA A 36 -27.51 -10.56 -1.39
CA ALA A 36 -26.77 -10.87 -0.17
C ALA A 36 -25.71 -11.97 -0.40
N TYR A 37 -26.05 -13.01 -1.17
CA TYR A 37 -25.12 -14.07 -1.57
C TYR A 37 -23.98 -13.53 -2.45
N LEU A 38 -24.30 -12.70 -3.45
CA LEU A 38 -23.32 -12.02 -4.29
C LEU A 38 -22.39 -11.12 -3.45
N MET A 39 -22.94 -10.37 -2.49
CA MET A 39 -22.14 -9.49 -1.63
C MET A 39 -21.21 -10.29 -0.72
N GLN A 40 -21.67 -11.40 -0.15
CA GLN A 40 -20.86 -12.28 0.68
C GLN A 40 -19.74 -12.95 -0.12
N THR A 41 -20.05 -13.53 -1.28
CA THR A 41 -19.05 -14.14 -2.16
C THR A 41 -18.03 -13.11 -2.64
N ALA A 42 -18.48 -11.92 -3.07
CA ALA A 42 -17.59 -10.83 -3.47
C ALA A 42 -16.66 -10.40 -2.33
N SER A 43 -17.17 -10.32 -1.10
CA SER A 43 -16.37 -9.98 0.08
C SER A 43 -15.32 -11.04 0.41
N TYR A 44 -15.65 -12.33 0.28
CA TYR A 44 -14.69 -13.42 0.43
C TYR A 44 -13.60 -13.39 -0.64
N PHE A 45 -13.97 -13.24 -1.91
CA PHE A 45 -13.02 -13.12 -3.01
C PHE A 45 -12.12 -11.90 -2.85
N TYR A 46 -12.70 -10.76 -2.44
CA TYR A 46 -11.97 -9.54 -2.15
C TYR A 46 -10.93 -9.74 -1.05
N ALA A 47 -11.32 -10.29 0.10
CA ALA A 47 -10.39 -10.54 1.21
C ALA A 47 -9.23 -11.48 0.81
N HIS A 48 -9.51 -12.53 0.03
CA HIS A 48 -8.45 -13.43 -0.46
C HIS A 48 -7.52 -12.73 -1.45
N PHE A 49 -8.08 -11.91 -2.34
CA PHE A 49 -7.30 -11.12 -3.28
C PHE A 49 -6.39 -10.12 -2.56
N GLU A 50 -6.88 -9.46 -1.51
CA GLU A 50 -6.08 -8.57 -0.67
C GLU A 50 -4.90 -9.29 -0.02
N ILE A 51 -5.16 -10.45 0.61
CA ILE A 51 -4.11 -11.24 1.27
C ILE A 51 -3.05 -11.67 0.25
N LEU A 52 -3.49 -12.13 -0.92
CA LEU A 52 -2.58 -12.51 -2.01
C LEU A 52 -1.76 -11.32 -2.49
N ALA A 53 -2.39 -10.18 -2.77
CA ALA A 53 -1.73 -8.97 -3.24
C ALA A 53 -0.72 -8.44 -2.21
N ALA A 54 -1.10 -8.40 -0.94
CA ALA A 54 -0.23 -8.01 0.16
C ALA A 54 0.97 -8.97 0.27
N SER A 55 0.75 -10.28 0.18
CA SER A 55 1.81 -11.29 0.24
C SER A 55 2.80 -11.16 -0.92
N CYS A 56 2.30 -11.01 -2.15
CA CYS A 56 3.14 -10.75 -3.32
C CYS A 56 3.96 -9.47 -3.16
N MET A 57 3.34 -8.42 -2.63
CA MET A 57 4.03 -7.15 -2.36
C MET A 57 5.12 -7.31 -1.29
N GLN A 58 4.87 -8.06 -0.21
CA GLN A 58 5.90 -8.35 0.79
C GLN A 58 7.10 -9.08 0.21
N ILE A 59 6.85 -10.12 -0.61
CA ILE A 59 7.92 -10.88 -1.27
C ILE A 59 8.75 -9.94 -2.16
N TYR A 60 8.08 -9.11 -2.96
CA TYR A 60 8.75 -8.14 -3.82
C TYR A 60 9.59 -7.14 -3.01
N LEU A 61 9.05 -6.58 -1.92
CA LEU A 61 9.76 -5.63 -1.07
C LEU A 61 10.98 -6.26 -0.39
N LYS A 62 10.90 -7.53 0.03
CA LYS A 62 12.05 -8.26 0.55
C LYS A 62 13.15 -8.45 -0.49
N ILE A 63 12.79 -8.78 -1.73
CA ILE A 63 13.76 -8.88 -2.83
C ILE A 63 14.40 -7.51 -3.10
N PHE A 64 13.60 -6.45 -3.13
CA PHE A 64 14.09 -5.09 -3.29
C PHE A 64 15.05 -4.67 -2.17
N ASP A 65 14.73 -5.00 -0.91
CA ASP A 65 15.59 -4.76 0.26
C ASP A 65 16.97 -5.43 0.12
N ILE A 66 17.01 -6.66 -0.41
CA ILE A 66 18.27 -7.38 -0.69
C ILE A 66 19.09 -6.60 -1.72
N HIS A 67 18.47 -6.13 -2.79
CA HIS A 67 19.17 -5.36 -3.83
C HIS A 67 19.65 -3.98 -3.35
N VAL A 68 18.88 -3.31 -2.49
CA VAL A 68 19.33 -2.07 -1.84
C VAL A 68 20.52 -2.36 -0.92
N SER A 69 20.45 -3.43 -0.13
CA SER A 69 21.55 -3.87 0.74
C SER A 69 22.83 -4.17 -0.04
N GLN A 70 22.73 -4.83 -1.20
CA GLN A 70 23.87 -5.08 -2.09
C GLN A 70 24.52 -3.77 -2.59
N ALA A 71 23.72 -2.75 -2.88
CA ALA A 71 24.24 -1.43 -3.23
C ALA A 71 24.94 -0.79 -2.02
N GLU A 72 24.31 -0.81 -0.83
CA GLU A 72 24.87 -0.27 0.40
C GLU A 72 26.20 -0.92 0.78
N GLN A 73 26.35 -2.24 0.60
CA GLN A 73 27.60 -2.96 0.83
C GLN A 73 28.76 -2.42 0.00
N ALA A 74 28.51 -1.98 -1.24
CA ALA A 74 29.55 -1.35 -2.07
C ALA A 74 30.07 -0.04 -1.46
N LEU A 75 29.22 0.69 -0.72
CA LEU A 75 29.62 1.89 0.03
C LEU A 75 30.27 1.54 1.38
N PHE A 76 29.80 0.50 2.08
CA PHE A 76 30.39 0.07 3.36
C PHE A 76 31.84 -0.41 3.22
N GLN A 77 32.17 -1.09 2.11
CA GLN A 77 33.55 -1.49 1.80
C GLN A 77 34.52 -0.30 1.74
N LEU A 78 34.04 0.91 1.42
CA LEU A 78 34.84 2.13 1.44
C LEU A 78 35.16 2.58 2.86
N LYS A 79 34.22 2.43 3.80
CA LYS A 79 34.39 2.83 5.20
C LYS A 79 35.47 1.99 5.89
N GLU A 80 35.48 0.68 5.65
CA GLU A 80 36.48 -0.23 6.23
C GLU A 80 37.89 -0.06 5.64
N ARG A 81 38.00 0.19 4.33
CA ARG A 81 39.29 0.33 3.63
C ARG A 81 39.82 1.77 3.53
N SER A 82 39.13 2.75 4.11
CA SER A 82 39.46 4.19 4.08
C SER A 82 40.86 4.55 4.60
N LYS A 83 41.62 3.62 5.19
CA LYS A 83 42.99 3.85 5.67
C LYS A 83 44.05 3.87 4.55
N ARG A 84 43.75 3.35 3.36
CA ARG A 84 44.63 3.46 2.17
C ARG A 84 44.01 4.44 1.19
N ASN A 85 44.72 5.50 0.84
CA ASN A 85 44.34 6.49 -0.20
C ASN A 85 44.35 5.87 -1.61
N ASP A 86 43.63 4.77 -1.82
CA ASP A 86 43.51 4.09 -3.11
C ASP A 86 42.32 4.66 -3.88
N PHE A 87 42.60 5.70 -4.66
CA PHE A 87 41.61 6.40 -5.49
C PHE A 87 40.95 5.49 -6.53
N ILE A 88 41.67 4.47 -7.03
CA ILE A 88 41.15 3.53 -8.02
C ILE A 88 40.11 2.63 -7.36
N PHE A 89 40.41 2.10 -6.18
CA PHE A 89 39.47 1.33 -5.39
C PHE A 89 38.20 2.13 -5.07
N ILE A 90 38.36 3.37 -4.59
CA ILE A 90 37.22 4.23 -4.24
C ILE A 90 36.31 4.43 -5.45
N THR A 91 36.90 4.79 -6.59
CA THR A 91 36.16 5.02 -7.84
C THR A 91 35.42 3.77 -8.31
N ASN A 92 36.04 2.60 -8.23
CA ASN A 92 35.42 1.34 -8.64
C ASN A 92 34.21 0.98 -7.75
N CYS A 93 34.31 1.19 -6.44
CA CYS A 93 33.17 1.00 -5.52
C CYS A 93 32.03 1.99 -5.81
N LEU A 94 32.35 3.26 -6.08
CA LEU A 94 31.35 4.28 -6.44
C LEU A 94 30.65 3.94 -7.76
N LEU A 95 31.38 3.47 -8.77
CA LEU A 95 30.79 3.00 -10.03
C LEU A 95 29.95 1.72 -9.84
N LYS A 96 30.38 0.80 -8.99
CA LYS A 96 29.61 -0.38 -8.62
C LYS A 96 28.29 0.02 -7.94
N PHE A 97 28.34 0.96 -6.99
CA PHE A 97 27.14 1.52 -6.36
C PHE A 97 26.22 2.16 -7.39
N GLN A 98 26.73 3.02 -8.27
CA GLN A 98 25.96 3.65 -9.35
C GLN A 98 25.22 2.60 -10.20
N ASN A 99 25.93 1.55 -10.63
CA ASN A 99 25.34 0.51 -11.46
C ASN A 99 24.23 -0.26 -10.73
N LEU A 100 24.44 -0.61 -9.45
CA LEU A 100 23.44 -1.29 -8.63
C LEU A 100 22.23 -0.38 -8.36
N CYS A 101 22.45 0.88 -8.03
CA CYS A 101 21.39 1.85 -7.79
C CYS A 101 20.55 2.10 -9.05
N THR A 102 21.19 2.16 -10.22
CA THR A 102 20.48 2.27 -11.51
C THR A 102 19.62 1.03 -11.80
N LYS A 103 20.08 -0.17 -11.43
CA LYS A 103 19.24 -1.38 -11.50
C LYS A 103 18.05 -1.29 -10.54
N ASN A 104 18.27 -0.82 -9.31
CA ASN A 104 17.22 -0.63 -8.32
C ASN A 104 16.16 0.37 -8.80
N LEU A 105 16.56 1.45 -9.48
CA LEU A 105 15.62 2.37 -10.13
C LEU A 105 14.74 1.68 -11.19
N LYS A 106 15.30 0.76 -11.98
CA LYS A 106 14.51 -0.01 -12.96
C LYS A 106 13.49 -0.91 -12.27
N TYR A 107 13.86 -1.55 -11.16
CA TYR A 107 12.92 -2.32 -10.35
C TYR A 107 11.81 -1.44 -9.77
N ILE A 108 12.15 -0.28 -9.19
CA ILE A 108 11.18 0.70 -8.71
C ILE A 108 10.23 1.12 -9.84
N HIS A 109 10.76 1.42 -11.03
CA HIS A 109 9.95 1.83 -12.18
C HIS A 109 8.96 0.74 -12.60
N LEU A 110 9.41 -0.51 -12.71
CA LEU A 110 8.55 -1.64 -13.03
C LEU A 110 7.48 -1.85 -11.94
N ALA A 111 7.86 -1.76 -10.67
CA ALA A 111 6.95 -1.88 -9.55
C ALA A 111 5.92 -0.75 -9.51
N ASN A 112 6.28 0.49 -9.83
CA ASN A 112 5.33 1.59 -9.90
C ASN A 112 4.28 1.37 -11.00
N HIS A 113 4.65 0.73 -12.11
CA HIS A 113 3.71 0.40 -13.16
C HIS A 113 2.68 -0.66 -12.74
N ILE A 114 3.09 -1.64 -11.93
CA ILE A 114 2.25 -2.76 -11.49
C ILE A 114 1.67 -2.45 -10.10
N TYR A 115 2.51 -2.56 -9.07
CA TYR A 115 2.13 -2.38 -7.67
C TYR A 115 1.73 -0.96 -7.31
N GLY A 116 2.36 0.06 -7.90
CA GLY A 116 1.98 1.45 -7.64
C GLY A 116 0.54 1.77 -8.06
N ARG A 117 0.10 1.23 -9.19
CA ARG A 117 -1.29 1.35 -9.67
C ARG A 117 -2.25 0.51 -8.85
N LEU A 118 -1.89 -0.74 -8.57
CA LEU A 118 -2.72 -1.62 -7.74
C LEU A 118 -2.90 -1.05 -6.33
N PHE A 119 -1.85 -0.48 -5.74
CA PHE A 119 -1.92 0.16 -4.43
C PHE A 119 -2.79 1.41 -4.44
N LEU A 120 -2.72 2.25 -5.48
CA LEU A 120 -3.64 3.39 -5.62
C LEU A 120 -5.10 2.92 -5.73
N LEU A 121 -5.38 1.94 -6.59
CA LEU A 121 -6.73 1.40 -6.75
C LEU A 121 -7.25 0.79 -5.45
N PHE A 122 -6.39 0.05 -4.74
CA PHE A 122 -6.68 -0.47 -3.42
C PHE A 122 -7.03 0.65 -2.43
N MET A 123 -6.22 1.70 -2.32
CA MET A 123 -6.51 2.83 -1.44
C MET A 123 -7.86 3.48 -1.76
N ILE A 124 -8.20 3.65 -3.05
CA ILE A 124 -9.47 4.24 -3.48
C ILE A 124 -10.65 3.30 -3.20
N SER A 125 -10.51 1.99 -3.45
CA SER A 125 -11.59 1.00 -3.22
C SER A 125 -11.92 0.81 -1.75
N GLN A 126 -10.94 1.02 -0.86
CA GLN A 126 -11.14 0.90 0.58
C GLN A 126 -11.98 2.03 1.17
N ILE A 127 -11.97 3.22 0.57
CA ILE A 127 -12.76 4.36 1.05
C ILE A 127 -14.25 4.00 1.14
N PRO A 128 -14.94 3.61 0.05
CA PRO A 128 -16.37 3.30 0.12
C PRO A 128 -16.65 2.07 0.99
N PHE A 129 -15.78 1.07 0.99
CA PHE A 129 -15.97 -0.14 1.79
C PHE A 129 -15.91 0.15 3.29
N ASN A 130 -14.89 0.88 3.73
CA ASN A 130 -14.77 1.28 5.13
C ASN A 130 -15.92 2.21 5.57
N CYS A 131 -16.39 3.08 4.68
CA CYS A 131 -17.53 3.93 4.95
C CYS A 131 -18.81 3.11 5.16
N TYR A 132 -19.01 2.07 4.34
CA TYR A 132 -20.13 1.15 4.48
C TYR A 132 -20.07 0.37 5.80
N LEU A 133 -18.89 -0.10 6.20
CA LEU A 133 -18.68 -0.70 7.52
C LEU A 133 -18.99 0.27 8.66
N ALA A 134 -18.58 1.54 8.55
CA ALA A 134 -18.88 2.56 9.54
C ALA A 134 -20.39 2.83 9.67
N ILE A 135 -21.15 2.83 8.56
CA ILE A 135 -22.61 2.95 8.58
C ILE A 135 -23.23 1.76 9.33
N PHE A 136 -22.80 0.53 9.06
CA PHE A 136 -23.34 -0.64 9.76
C PHE A 136 -23.00 -0.68 11.25
N LEU A 137 -21.81 -0.21 11.62
CA LEU A 137 -21.42 -0.09 13.02
C LEU A 137 -22.22 0.98 13.75
N THR A 138 -22.58 2.08 13.08
CA THR A 138 -23.30 3.21 13.68
C THR A 138 -24.81 3.00 13.75
N LYS A 139 -25.42 2.32 12.76
CA LYS A 139 -26.86 2.05 12.79
C LYS A 139 -27.27 1.02 13.86
N GLY A 140 -26.37 0.15 14.32
CA GLY A 140 -26.58 -0.64 15.54
C GLY A 140 -27.71 -1.68 15.52
N GLU A 141 -28.46 -1.83 14.43
CA GLU A 141 -29.61 -2.75 14.31
C GLU A 141 -29.22 -4.25 14.16
N HIS A 142 -28.00 -4.62 14.56
CA HIS A 142 -27.46 -5.96 14.35
C HIS A 142 -27.02 -6.58 15.67
N LYS A 143 -27.07 -7.93 15.76
CA LYS A 143 -26.59 -8.67 16.93
C LYS A 143 -25.13 -8.32 17.22
N TRP A 144 -24.75 -8.27 18.50
CA TRP A 144 -23.41 -7.90 18.96
C TRP A 144 -22.26 -8.65 18.24
N ILE A 145 -22.49 -9.92 17.85
CA ILE A 145 -21.53 -10.73 17.09
C ILE A 145 -21.19 -10.08 15.74
N PHE A 146 -22.18 -9.54 15.04
CA PHE A 146 -21.98 -8.88 13.75
C PHE A 146 -21.25 -7.55 13.93
N SER A 147 -21.58 -6.77 14.97
CA SER A 147 -20.85 -5.54 15.29
C SER A 147 -19.39 -5.81 15.61
N TYR A 148 -19.09 -6.87 16.37
CA TYR A 148 -17.71 -7.29 16.65
C TYR A 148 -16.97 -7.69 15.36
N PHE A 149 -17.63 -8.46 14.49
CA PHE A 149 -17.07 -8.87 13.20
C PHE A 149 -16.74 -7.65 12.31
N TYR A 150 -17.70 -6.72 12.12
CA TYR A 150 -17.48 -5.52 11.32
C TYR A 150 -16.40 -4.60 11.89
N ALA A 151 -16.35 -4.44 13.22
CA ALA A 151 -15.31 -3.65 13.88
C ALA A 151 -13.92 -4.26 13.66
N THR A 152 -13.81 -5.59 13.73
CA THR A 152 -12.54 -6.31 13.49
C THR A 152 -12.08 -6.13 12.05
N LEU A 153 -12.98 -6.26 11.07
CA LEU A 153 -12.67 -6.01 9.66
C LEU A 153 -12.22 -4.57 9.42
N TYR A 154 -12.93 -3.60 10.00
CA TYR A 154 -12.60 -2.18 9.88
C TYR A 154 -11.19 -1.87 10.41
N ILE A 155 -10.86 -2.36 11.61
CA ILE A 155 -9.53 -2.19 12.21
C ILE A 155 -8.46 -2.87 11.37
N GLN A 156 -8.71 -4.10 10.89
CA GLN A 156 -7.80 -4.84 10.03
C GLN A 156 -7.49 -4.07 8.74
N GLN A 157 -8.49 -3.48 8.09
CA GLN A 157 -8.32 -2.74 6.85
C GLN A 157 -7.49 -1.47 7.05
N ILE A 158 -7.75 -0.70 8.11
CA ILE A 158 -6.93 0.46 8.46
C ILE A 158 -5.48 0.04 8.74
N ALA A 159 -5.29 -1.04 9.50
CA ALA A 159 -3.96 -1.55 9.81
C ALA A 159 -3.20 -2.02 8.55
N CYS A 160 -3.90 -2.66 7.60
CA CYS A 160 -3.33 -3.10 6.33
C CYS A 160 -2.90 -1.90 5.47
N ILE A 161 -3.80 -0.93 5.27
CA ILE A 161 -3.54 0.31 4.54
C ILE A 161 -2.32 1.02 5.11
N PHE A 162 -2.31 1.25 6.43
CA PHE A 162 -1.21 1.91 7.10
C PHE A 162 0.09 1.11 7.00
N GLY A 163 0.04 -0.20 7.24
CA GLY A 163 1.20 -1.09 7.24
C GLY A 163 1.92 -1.12 5.89
N VAL A 164 1.18 -1.34 4.79
CA VAL A 164 1.74 -1.36 3.44
C VAL A 164 2.31 0.02 3.08
N HIS A 165 1.56 1.10 3.37
CA HIS A 165 2.03 2.46 3.12
C HIS A 165 3.33 2.76 3.87
N TYR A 166 3.35 2.46 5.17
CA TYR A 166 4.51 2.70 6.03
C TYR A 166 5.74 1.97 5.53
N GLN A 167 5.60 0.70 5.15
CA GLN A 167 6.69 -0.07 4.57
C GLN A 167 7.21 0.60 3.29
N LEU A 168 6.35 0.98 2.35
CA LEU A 168 6.76 1.67 1.13
C LEU A 168 7.55 2.96 1.42
N VAL A 169 7.10 3.74 2.41
CA VAL A 169 7.83 4.93 2.88
C VAL A 169 9.20 4.57 3.43
N GLN A 170 9.33 3.51 4.22
CA GLN A 170 10.61 3.08 4.77
C GLN A 170 11.59 2.65 3.69
N HIS A 171 11.13 1.90 2.68
CA HIS A 171 11.97 1.51 1.55
C HIS A 171 12.40 2.73 0.72
N ASN A 172 11.49 3.70 0.49
CA ASN A 172 11.83 4.96 -0.16
C ASN A 172 12.89 5.73 0.63
N ARG A 173 12.73 5.85 1.95
CA ARG A 173 13.71 6.54 2.82
C ARG A 173 15.06 5.86 2.77
N ARG A 174 15.10 4.53 2.90
CA ARG A 174 16.34 3.75 2.84
C ARG A 174 17.06 3.94 1.51
N PHE A 175 16.35 3.80 0.39
CA PHE A 175 16.91 3.97 -0.94
C PHE A 175 17.53 5.36 -1.15
N ASN A 176 16.79 6.42 -0.78
CA ASN A 176 17.30 7.79 -0.89
C ASN A 176 18.46 8.06 0.08
N TYR A 177 18.44 7.47 1.28
CA TYR A 177 19.54 7.59 2.24
C TYR A 177 20.85 7.00 1.72
N SER A 178 20.80 5.85 1.03
CA SER A 178 21.99 5.26 0.39
C SER A 178 22.58 6.19 -0.68
N ALA A 179 21.73 6.88 -1.46
CA ALA A 179 22.17 7.86 -2.45
C ALA A 179 22.82 9.11 -1.80
N THR A 180 22.25 9.63 -0.71
CA THR A 180 22.85 10.73 0.05
C THR A 180 24.24 10.37 0.59
N ARG A 181 24.42 9.14 1.09
CA ARG A 181 25.74 8.65 1.51
C ARG A 181 26.74 8.65 0.36
N PHE A 182 26.34 8.19 -0.82
CA PHE A 182 27.18 8.23 -2.02
C PHE A 182 27.63 9.66 -2.34
N ILE A 183 26.71 10.64 -2.33
CA ILE A 183 27.02 12.05 -2.63
C ILE A 183 28.04 12.59 -1.63
N HIS A 184 27.84 12.31 -0.35
CA HIS A 184 28.75 12.76 0.70
C HIS A 184 30.16 12.16 0.58
N ILE A 185 30.28 10.89 0.17
CA ILE A 185 31.57 10.26 -0.12
C ILE A 185 32.21 10.91 -1.36
N MET A 186 31.43 11.15 -2.41
CA MET A 186 31.90 11.79 -3.63
C MET A 186 32.45 13.19 -3.34
N ALA A 187 31.76 13.99 -2.52
CA ALA A 187 32.20 15.35 -2.16
C ALA A 187 33.55 15.38 -1.41
N ARG A 188 33.87 14.32 -0.64
CA ARG A 188 35.14 14.20 0.09
C ARG A 188 36.26 13.56 -0.73
N THR A 189 35.94 12.91 -1.84
CA THR A 189 36.92 12.16 -2.64
C THR A 189 37.64 13.09 -3.62
N ARG A 190 38.97 13.10 -3.55
CA ARG A 190 39.81 13.87 -4.48
C ARG A 190 40.02 13.09 -5.79
N PHE A 191 39.30 13.43 -6.85
CA PHE A 191 39.31 12.71 -8.14
C PHE A 191 40.44 13.09 -9.12
N TYR A 192 41.58 13.62 -8.64
CA TYR A 192 42.63 14.18 -9.53
C TYR A 192 43.24 13.19 -10.53
N ARG A 193 43.25 11.88 -10.21
CA ARG A 193 43.85 10.81 -11.05
C ARG A 193 42.82 9.92 -11.75
N VAL A 194 41.54 10.30 -11.74
CA VAL A 194 40.47 9.49 -12.32
C VAL A 194 40.17 9.94 -13.74
N ASN A 195 40.00 8.97 -14.64
CA ASN A 195 39.59 9.23 -16.03
C ASN A 195 38.34 10.13 -16.09
N LEU A 196 38.41 11.18 -16.91
CA LEU A 196 37.34 12.17 -17.12
C LEU A 196 35.97 11.51 -17.37
N CYS A 197 35.91 10.45 -18.19
CA CYS A 197 34.66 9.75 -18.49
C CYS A 197 34.01 9.14 -17.23
N ARG A 198 34.82 8.53 -16.33
CA ARG A 198 34.31 7.98 -15.07
C ARG A 198 33.87 9.09 -14.12
N LYS A 199 34.63 10.19 -14.07
CA LYS A 199 34.29 11.37 -13.27
C LYS A 199 32.95 11.95 -13.71
N LEU A 200 32.75 12.18 -15.01
CA LEU A 200 31.49 12.67 -15.58
C LEU A 200 30.31 11.74 -15.28
N LYS A 201 30.48 10.41 -15.41
CA LYS A 201 29.43 9.44 -15.06
C LYS A 201 28.98 9.54 -13.60
N LEU A 202 29.94 9.67 -12.68
CA LEU A 202 29.66 9.79 -11.25
C LEU A 202 29.03 11.15 -10.90
N THR A 203 29.53 12.24 -11.50
CA THR A 203 28.98 13.58 -11.30
C THR A 203 27.56 13.69 -11.83
N ASN A 204 27.27 13.17 -13.03
CA ASN A 204 25.91 13.14 -13.60
C ASN A 204 24.96 12.35 -12.70
N PHE A 205 25.41 11.21 -12.17
CA PHE A 205 24.61 10.42 -11.25
C PHE A 205 24.36 11.15 -9.92
N ALA A 206 25.38 11.79 -9.34
CA ALA A 206 25.21 12.60 -8.14
C ALA A 206 24.26 13.79 -8.35
N GLN A 207 24.31 14.42 -9.52
CA GLN A 207 23.40 15.50 -9.89
C GLN A 207 21.96 14.99 -10.05
N ALA A 208 21.76 13.83 -10.67
CA ALA A 208 20.44 13.21 -10.77
C ALA A 208 19.84 12.95 -9.37
N PHE A 209 20.65 12.41 -8.46
CA PHE A 209 20.25 12.08 -7.08
C PHE A 209 20.47 13.20 -6.06
N HIS A 210 20.65 14.44 -6.51
CA HIS A 210 20.82 15.58 -5.62
C HIS A 210 19.67 15.62 -4.60
N THR A 211 19.94 16.03 -3.36
CA THR A 211 19.05 15.84 -2.18
C THR A 211 17.61 16.34 -2.32
N ILE A 212 17.36 17.22 -3.29
CA ILE A 212 16.04 17.74 -3.67
C ILE A 212 15.27 16.71 -4.50
N ASN A 213 15.94 15.99 -5.40
CA ASN A 213 15.36 14.97 -6.26
C ASN A 213 15.18 13.67 -5.47
N ARG A 214 13.94 13.23 -5.32
CA ARG A 214 13.61 11.96 -4.66
C ARG A 214 13.09 10.97 -5.68
N TYR A 215 13.59 9.75 -5.58
CA TYR A 215 13.14 8.61 -6.39
C TYR A 215 12.67 7.49 -5.47
N GLY A 216 11.67 6.74 -5.91
CA GLY A 216 11.07 5.73 -5.06
C GLY A 216 9.74 5.22 -5.60
N PHE A 217 9.11 4.39 -4.79
CA PHE A 217 7.76 3.90 -5.00
C PHE A 217 6.78 5.07 -5.02
N SER A 218 5.90 5.08 -6.02
CA SER A 218 4.90 6.12 -6.27
C SER A 218 3.50 5.52 -6.41
N TYR A 219 2.48 6.34 -6.18
CA TYR A 219 1.09 6.03 -6.50
C TYR A 219 0.88 6.03 -8.02
N GLY A 220 1.29 4.96 -8.69
CA GLY A 220 1.33 4.90 -10.14
C GLY A 220 2.27 5.97 -10.71
N LYS A 221 1.72 6.95 -11.45
CA LYS A 221 2.47 8.07 -12.04
C LYS A 221 2.30 9.41 -11.30
N ILE A 222 1.56 9.43 -10.19
CA ILE A 222 1.09 10.68 -9.58
C ILE A 222 2.18 11.28 -8.69
N GLU A 223 2.40 10.68 -7.52
CA GLU A 223 3.31 11.21 -6.51
C GLU A 223 4.06 10.09 -5.79
N LEU A 224 5.23 10.46 -5.25
CA LEU A 224 6.07 9.57 -4.47
C LEU A 224 5.41 9.28 -3.12
N ILE A 225 5.44 8.01 -2.71
CA ILE A 225 4.80 7.56 -1.48
C ILE A 225 5.59 8.12 -0.28
N THR A 226 4.98 9.05 0.45
CA THR A 226 5.53 9.68 1.66
C THR A 226 4.51 9.66 2.80
N MET A 227 4.94 9.89 4.04
CA MET A 227 3.99 10.04 5.16
C MET A 227 3.11 11.29 4.99
N ASN A 228 3.60 12.33 4.32
CA ASN A 228 2.82 13.53 4.08
C ASN A 228 1.59 13.22 3.21
N GLU A 229 1.79 12.44 2.14
CA GLU A 229 0.67 12.00 1.30
C GLU A 229 -0.32 11.11 2.05
N PHE A 230 0.18 10.26 2.96
CA PHE A 230 -0.70 9.48 3.83
C PHE A 230 -1.56 10.35 4.73
N ILE A 231 -0.98 11.40 5.32
CA ILE A 231 -1.71 12.33 6.20
C ILE A 231 -2.81 13.05 5.40
N LYS A 232 -2.51 13.48 4.16
CA LYS A 232 -3.55 14.08 3.28
C LYS A 232 -4.68 13.09 3.01
N TYR A 233 -4.35 11.85 2.65
CA TYR A 233 -5.33 10.78 2.46
C TYR A 233 -6.16 10.54 3.73
N ALA A 234 -5.52 10.42 4.89
CA ALA A 234 -6.18 10.17 6.16
C ALA A 234 -7.10 11.33 6.57
N SER A 235 -6.71 12.57 6.25
CA SER A 235 -7.53 13.77 6.48
C SER A 235 -8.77 13.79 5.60
N LEU A 236 -8.65 13.44 4.31
CA LEU A 236 -9.81 13.34 3.42
C LEU A 236 -10.74 12.21 3.87
N TYR A 237 -10.16 11.08 4.27
CA TYR A 237 -10.87 9.93 4.78
C TYR A 237 -11.64 10.25 6.08
N SER A 238 -11.03 10.97 7.03
CA SER A 238 -11.70 11.36 8.27
C SER A 238 -12.83 12.38 8.04
N GLN A 239 -12.66 13.34 7.13
CA GLN A 239 -13.72 14.27 6.74
C GLN A 239 -14.93 13.54 6.16
N LEU A 240 -14.68 12.57 5.28
CA LEU A 240 -15.75 11.79 4.65
C LEU A 240 -16.48 10.89 5.66
N LEU A 241 -15.75 10.27 6.60
CA LEU A 241 -16.36 9.54 7.72
C LEU A 241 -17.18 10.43 8.66
N MET A 242 -16.76 11.67 8.88
CA MET A 242 -17.51 12.61 9.71
C MET A 242 -18.81 13.05 9.00
N PHE A 243 -18.75 13.31 7.70
CA PHE A 243 -19.91 13.64 6.85
C PHE A 243 -20.95 12.51 6.88
N ILE A 244 -20.55 11.33 6.41
CA ILE A 244 -20.78 10.04 7.07
C ILE A 244 -21.77 9.97 8.24
N TYR A 245 -21.12 9.95 9.39
CA TYR A 245 -21.69 9.88 10.71
C TYR A 245 -22.74 10.95 10.97
N SER A 246 -22.49 12.21 10.57
CA SER A 246 -23.46 13.30 10.77
C SER A 246 -24.78 13.02 10.06
N HIS A 247 -24.75 12.61 8.79
CA HIS A 247 -25.95 12.35 8.00
C HIS A 247 -26.73 11.13 8.50
N VAL A 248 -26.04 10.07 8.91
CA VAL A 248 -26.71 8.88 9.47
C VAL A 248 -27.37 9.20 10.81
N ARG A 249 -26.74 10.03 11.65
CA ARG A 249 -27.32 10.43 12.94
C ARG A 249 -28.57 11.29 12.76
N PHE A 250 -28.55 12.28 11.87
CA PHE A 250 -29.70 13.16 11.62
C PHE A 250 -30.90 12.45 10.93
N GLN A 251 -30.73 11.24 10.40
CA GLN A 251 -31.84 10.42 9.91
C GLN A 251 -32.52 9.59 11.01
N ASN A 252 -31.88 9.45 12.17
CA ASN A 252 -32.35 8.64 13.30
C ASN A 252 -32.92 9.49 14.46
N GLU A 253 -32.90 10.83 14.33
CA GLU A 253 -33.59 11.79 15.21
C GLU A 253 -34.90 12.26 14.54
#